data_AF-A0A069EY33-F1
#
_entry.id   AF-A0A069EY33-F1
#
_cell.length_a   1.000
_cell.length_b   1.000
_cell.length_c   1.000
_cell.angle_alpha   90.00
_cell.angle_beta   90.00
_cell.angle_gamma   90.00
#
_symmetry.space_group_name_H-M   'P 1'
#
loop_
_entity.id
_entity.type
_entity.pdbx_description
1 polymer ?
#
loop_
_entity_poly.entity_id
_entity_poly.type
_entity_poly.pdbx_seq_one_letter_code
_entity_poly.pdbx_strand_id
1 'polypeptide(L)'
;GVRLLEQNEAKHVSLLNPLSAFLMQSKAVQAFIWELYENELFFNETERTVIRTYFLPTYLEPDPFLGQRAYVQKPAFGREGDSVILYEKDGTPFHKEALQTYADETAVYQQFDELPVRKTNMVNGTIDTHYMIGCFCLNGRPSALGARAGSMITNNQSYYLAIGTQKENNS
;
A
#
# COMPACT_ATOMS: atom_id res chain seq x y z
N GLY A 1 18.57 -0.45 -14.48
CA GLY A 1 18.84 -0.82 -13.07
C GLY A 1 20.32 -0.99 -12.83
N VAL A 2 20.90 -2.12 -13.23
CA VAL A 2 22.30 -2.49 -12.92
C VAL A 2 23.33 -1.42 -13.29
N ARG A 3 23.29 -0.87 -14.51
CA ARG A 3 24.21 0.21 -14.92
C ARG A 3 24.16 1.45 -14.02
N LEU A 4 22.98 1.81 -13.49
CA LEU A 4 22.87 2.95 -12.58
C LEU A 4 23.58 2.66 -11.25
N LEU A 5 23.51 1.41 -10.78
CA LEU A 5 24.20 0.96 -9.58
C LEU A 5 25.72 0.96 -9.79
N GLU A 6 26.19 0.47 -10.94
CA GLU A 6 27.61 0.51 -11.32
C GLU A 6 28.14 1.95 -11.36
N GLN A 7 27.38 2.90 -11.93
CA GLN A 7 27.77 4.31 -11.94
C GLN A 7 27.77 4.94 -10.54
N ASN A 8 26.86 4.52 -9.66
CA ASN A 8 26.85 4.99 -8.27
C ASN A 8 28.03 4.44 -7.48
N GLU A 9 28.36 3.16 -7.65
CA GLU A 9 29.53 2.52 -7.05
C GLU A 9 30.83 3.19 -7.51
N ALA A 10 30.93 3.50 -8.81
CA ALA A 10 32.04 4.27 -9.39
C ALA A 10 32.06 5.76 -8.97
N LYS A 11 31.10 6.21 -8.15
CA LYS A 11 30.93 7.61 -7.70
C LYS A 11 30.75 8.63 -8.83
N HIS A 12 30.34 8.19 -10.01
CA HIS A 12 29.99 9.08 -11.12
C HIS A 12 28.63 9.76 -10.91
N VAL A 13 27.75 9.12 -10.13
CA VAL A 13 26.43 9.66 -9.80
C VAL A 13 26.11 9.43 -8.32
N SER A 14 25.35 10.36 -7.74
CA SER A 14 24.74 10.19 -6.42
C SER A 14 23.30 9.70 -6.58
N LEU A 15 22.88 8.76 -5.74
CA LEU A 15 21.50 8.29 -5.69
C LEU A 15 20.69 9.14 -4.71
N LEU A 16 19.59 9.72 -5.20
CA LEU A 16 18.57 10.34 -4.35
C LEU A 16 17.44 9.33 -4.12
N ASN A 17 17.13 9.12 -2.83
CA ASN A 17 16.68 7.87 -2.21
C ASN A 17 17.80 6.82 -2.11
N PRO A 18 18.23 6.44 -0.90
CA PRO A 18 19.27 5.42 -0.72
C PRO A 18 18.77 4.03 -1.17
N LEU A 19 19.70 3.10 -1.39
CA LEU A 19 19.35 1.71 -1.72
C LEU A 19 18.41 1.05 -0.71
N SER A 20 18.49 1.42 0.57
CA SER A 20 17.55 0.96 1.59
C SER A 20 16.09 1.34 1.31
N ALA A 21 15.85 2.43 0.57
CA ALA A 21 14.50 2.80 0.13
C ALA A 21 13.92 1.80 -0.89
N PHE A 22 14.76 1.00 -1.56
CA PHE A 22 14.29 -0.10 -2.41
C PHE A 22 13.72 -1.24 -1.56
N LEU A 23 14.39 -1.60 -0.45
CA LEU A 23 13.88 -2.60 0.49
C LEU A 23 12.52 -2.19 1.04
N MET A 24 12.38 -0.93 1.46
CA MET A 24 11.13 -0.40 2.00
C MET A 24 9.97 -0.34 0.99
N GLN A 25 10.23 -0.48 -0.30
CA GLN A 25 9.18 -0.59 -1.32
C GLN A 25 8.58 -2.01 -1.41
N SER A 26 9.30 -3.03 -0.92
CA SER A 26 8.80 -4.40 -0.94
C SER A 26 7.68 -4.58 0.07
N LYS A 27 6.54 -5.08 -0.39
CA LYS A 27 5.42 -5.43 0.50
C LYS A 27 5.75 -6.63 1.40
N ALA A 28 6.77 -7.43 1.06
CA ALA A 28 7.27 -8.50 1.92
C ALA A 28 7.86 -7.96 3.24
N VAL A 29 8.34 -6.72 3.26
CA VAL A 29 8.77 -6.07 4.51
C VAL A 29 7.58 -5.87 5.46
N GLN A 30 6.37 -5.62 4.94
CA GLN A 30 5.18 -5.54 5.80
C GLN A 30 4.84 -6.90 6.42
N ALA A 31 4.94 -7.99 5.65
CA ALA A 31 4.77 -9.35 6.18
C ALA A 31 5.80 -9.66 7.27
N PHE A 32 7.06 -9.28 7.05
CA PHE A 32 8.13 -9.46 8.04
C PHE A 32 7.90 -8.65 9.31
N ILE A 33 7.49 -7.38 9.20
CA ILE A 33 7.14 -6.56 10.38
C ILE A 33 5.99 -7.19 11.15
N TRP A 34 4.97 -7.69 10.45
CA TRP A 34 3.82 -8.34 11.08
C TRP A 34 4.20 -9.62 11.81
N GLU A 35 5.01 -10.49 11.19
CA GLU A 35 5.54 -11.71 11.81
C GLU A 35 6.30 -11.41 13.10
N LEU A 36 7.21 -10.43 13.08
CA LEU A 36 7.95 -10.02 14.28
C LEU A 36 7.03 -9.47 15.37
N TYR A 37 5.99 -8.74 14.98
CA TYR A 37 4.99 -8.22 15.91
C TYR A 37 4.18 -9.35 16.57
N GLU A 38 3.70 -10.34 15.82
CA GLU A 38 2.93 -11.46 16.38
C GLU A 38 3.75 -12.37 17.30
N ASN A 39 5.03 -12.57 16.97
CA ASN A 39 5.95 -13.35 17.79
C ASN A 39 6.55 -12.56 18.98
N GLU A 40 6.13 -11.32 19.19
CA GLU A 40 6.63 -10.44 20.26
C GLU A 40 8.15 -10.20 20.23
N LEU A 41 8.73 -10.12 19.03
CA LEU A 41 10.15 -9.98 18.80
C LEU A 41 10.53 -8.53 18.46
N PHE A 42 11.67 -8.07 18.99
CA PHE A 42 12.39 -6.82 18.66
C PHE A 42 11.66 -5.48 18.88
N PHE A 43 10.34 -5.47 19.07
CA PHE A 43 9.56 -4.24 19.26
C PHE A 43 9.24 -3.96 20.72
N ASN A 44 9.41 -2.70 21.13
CA ASN A 44 8.92 -2.22 22.43
C ASN A 44 7.40 -1.95 22.40
N GLU A 45 6.81 -1.67 23.56
CA GLU A 45 5.35 -1.50 23.68
C GLU A 45 4.79 -0.34 22.83
N THR A 46 5.55 0.75 22.69
CA THR A 46 5.17 1.88 21.84
C THR A 46 5.12 1.47 20.37
N GLU A 47 6.15 0.77 19.89
CA GLU A 47 6.24 0.26 18.51
C GLU A 47 5.13 -0.76 18.23
N ARG A 48 4.89 -1.69 19.17
CA ARG A 48 3.80 -2.66 19.09
C ARG A 48 2.44 -1.99 19.00
N THR A 49 2.23 -0.92 19.77
CA THR A 49 0.99 -0.13 19.72
C THR A 49 0.80 0.52 18.35
N VAL A 50 1.87 1.09 17.77
CA VAL A 50 1.83 1.66 16.42
C VAL A 50 1.50 0.58 15.37
N ILE A 51 2.18 -0.57 15.42
CA ILE A 51 1.96 -1.67 14.46
C ILE A 51 0.52 -2.17 14.56
N ARG A 52 0.03 -2.50 15.77
CA ARG A 52 -1.35 -2.94 15.99
C ARG A 52 -2.40 -1.96 15.49
N THR A 53 -2.11 -0.65 15.57
CA THR A 53 -3.07 0.41 15.22
C THR A 53 -3.11 0.68 13.72
N TYR A 54 -1.97 0.58 13.02
CA TYR A 54 -1.83 1.07 11.65
C TYR A 54 -1.46 0.01 10.61
N PHE A 55 -1.05 -1.20 11.02
CA PHE A 55 -0.77 -2.29 10.09
C PHE A 55 -1.96 -3.24 10.02
N LEU A 56 -2.19 -3.77 8.82
CA LEU A 56 -3.08 -4.90 8.59
C LEU A 56 -2.28 -6.21 8.67
N PRO A 57 -2.89 -7.29 9.17
CA PRO A 57 -2.29 -8.62 9.12
C PRO A 57 -1.80 -8.96 7.72
N THR A 58 -0.53 -9.36 7.62
CA THR A 58 0.15 -9.59 6.34
C THR A 58 1.10 -10.77 6.47
N TYR A 59 1.03 -11.70 5.53
CA TYR A 59 1.81 -12.95 5.52
C TYR A 59 2.35 -13.26 4.11
N LEU A 60 3.21 -14.26 4.02
CA LEU A 60 3.74 -14.78 2.75
C LEU A 60 2.87 -15.92 2.17
N GLU A 61 1.93 -16.45 2.96
CA GLU A 61 0.99 -17.50 2.57
C GLU A 61 -0.45 -17.09 2.92
N PRO A 62 -1.48 -17.61 2.21
CA PRO A 62 -2.88 -17.23 2.44
C PRO A 62 -3.52 -17.94 3.63
N ASP A 63 -2.95 -19.04 4.13
CA ASP A 63 -3.52 -19.92 5.16
C ASP A 63 -4.12 -19.19 6.38
N PRO A 64 -3.49 -18.14 6.93
CA PRO A 64 -4.04 -17.42 8.09
C PRO A 64 -5.38 -16.71 7.82
N PHE A 65 -5.76 -16.51 6.56
CA PHE A 65 -7.00 -15.84 6.17
C PHE A 65 -8.13 -16.80 5.81
N LEU A 66 -7.79 -17.98 5.29
CA LEU A 66 -8.75 -18.97 4.82
C LEU A 66 -9.72 -19.39 5.94
N GLY A 67 -11.01 -19.33 5.65
CA GLY A 67 -12.11 -19.55 6.58
C GLY A 67 -12.35 -18.43 7.60
N GLN A 68 -11.46 -17.43 7.69
CA GLN A 68 -11.52 -16.39 8.73
C GLN A 68 -11.99 -15.04 8.19
N ARG A 69 -11.33 -14.51 7.15
CA ARG A 69 -11.57 -13.15 6.65
C ARG A 69 -11.16 -13.00 5.19
N ALA A 70 -11.75 -12.02 4.49
CA ALA A 70 -11.34 -11.65 3.15
C ALA A 70 -9.89 -11.12 3.14
N TYR A 71 -9.19 -11.33 2.03
CA TYR A 71 -7.78 -10.98 1.90
C TYR A 71 -7.42 -10.57 0.47
N VAL A 72 -6.29 -9.91 0.32
CA VAL A 72 -5.72 -9.47 -0.95
C VAL A 72 -4.40 -10.19 -1.19
N GLN A 73 -4.25 -10.76 -2.39
CA GLN A 73 -2.96 -11.18 -2.93
C GLN A 73 -2.39 -10.04 -3.76
N LYS A 74 -1.12 -9.69 -3.52
CA LYS A 74 -0.43 -8.64 -4.26
C LYS A 74 1.05 -8.99 -4.42
N PRO A 75 1.68 -8.68 -5.57
CA PRO A 75 3.11 -8.91 -5.78
C PRO A 75 3.94 -8.08 -4.78
N ALA A 76 5.04 -8.66 -4.29
CA ALA A 76 5.94 -8.02 -3.34
C ALA A 76 6.51 -6.70 -3.90
N PHE A 77 6.92 -6.68 -5.17
CA PHE A 77 7.50 -5.50 -5.83
C PHE A 77 6.59 -4.83 -6.87
N GLY A 78 5.40 -5.37 -7.15
CA GLY A 78 4.49 -4.74 -8.10
C GLY A 78 3.99 -3.36 -7.69
N ARG A 79 3.49 -2.60 -8.67
CA ARG A 79 3.17 -1.17 -8.54
C ARG A 79 1.80 -0.86 -9.13
N GLU A 80 1.25 0.30 -8.75
CA GLU A 80 0.05 0.88 -9.39
C GLU A 80 -1.21 -0.01 -9.37
N GLY A 81 -1.32 -0.93 -8.40
CA GLY A 81 -2.44 -1.86 -8.31
C GLY A 81 -2.37 -3.03 -9.29
N ASP A 82 -1.32 -3.15 -10.10
CA ASP A 82 -1.13 -4.25 -11.05
C ASP A 82 -1.03 -5.61 -10.33
N SER A 83 -1.59 -6.66 -10.94
CA SER A 83 -1.50 -8.05 -10.49
C SER A 83 -2.12 -8.30 -9.12
N VAL A 84 -3.01 -7.41 -8.67
CA VAL A 84 -3.74 -7.56 -7.41
C VAL A 84 -4.98 -8.43 -7.62
N ILE A 85 -5.23 -9.32 -6.66
CA ILE A 85 -6.41 -10.20 -6.64
C ILE A 85 -7.04 -10.13 -5.24
N LEU A 86 -8.35 -9.93 -5.19
CA LEU A 86 -9.12 -9.90 -3.95
C LEU A 86 -9.87 -11.22 -3.79
N TYR A 87 -9.80 -11.77 -2.58
CA TYR A 87 -10.36 -13.06 -2.23
C TYR A 87 -11.36 -12.92 -1.09
N GLU A 88 -12.46 -13.66 -1.20
CA GLU A 88 -13.38 -13.91 -0.10
C GLU A 88 -12.69 -14.77 0.96
N LYS A 89 -13.29 -14.84 2.16
CA LYS A 89 -12.74 -15.66 3.25
C LYS A 89 -12.64 -17.15 2.91
N ASP A 90 -13.41 -17.65 1.95
CA ASP A 90 -13.35 -19.06 1.53
C ASP A 90 -12.26 -19.34 0.49
N GLY A 91 -11.48 -18.33 0.10
CA GLY A 91 -10.43 -18.42 -0.91
C GLY A 91 -10.93 -18.26 -2.35
N THR A 92 -12.20 -17.90 -2.56
CA THR A 92 -12.73 -17.60 -3.89
C THR A 92 -12.33 -16.19 -4.32
N PRO A 93 -11.68 -15.99 -5.49
CA PRO A 93 -11.39 -14.65 -5.98
C PRO A 93 -12.70 -13.96 -6.41
N PHE A 94 -12.99 -12.78 -5.86
CA PHE A 94 -14.14 -11.97 -6.26
C PHE A 94 -13.76 -10.78 -7.15
N HIS A 95 -12.49 -10.40 -7.17
CA HIS A 95 -11.96 -9.38 -8.07
C HIS A 95 -10.53 -9.68 -8.48
N LYS A 96 -10.19 -9.45 -9.74
CA LYS A 96 -8.84 -9.63 -10.29
C LYS A 96 -8.53 -8.52 -11.27
N GLU A 97 -7.41 -7.84 -11.07
CA GLU A 97 -6.97 -6.79 -11.98
C GLU A 97 -6.64 -7.36 -13.37
N ALA A 98 -7.02 -6.62 -14.41
CA ALA A 98 -6.82 -7.08 -15.79
C ALA A 98 -5.33 -7.13 -16.17
N LEU A 99 -4.54 -6.17 -15.66
CA LEU A 99 -3.10 -6.15 -15.84
C LEU A 99 -2.45 -7.10 -14.82
N GLN A 100 -1.55 -7.95 -15.32
CA GLN A 100 -0.93 -9.06 -14.59
C GLN A 100 0.58 -9.11 -14.86
N THR A 101 1.23 -7.94 -14.94
CA THR A 101 2.66 -7.83 -15.31
C THR A 101 3.58 -8.52 -14.29
N TYR A 102 3.13 -8.60 -13.04
CA TYR A 102 3.88 -9.13 -11.89
C TYR A 102 3.30 -10.44 -11.35
N ALA A 103 2.49 -11.15 -12.13
CA ALA A 103 1.79 -12.35 -11.68
C ALA A 103 2.73 -13.47 -11.21
N ASP A 104 3.94 -13.54 -11.78
CA ASP A 104 4.96 -14.54 -11.44
C ASP A 104 5.92 -14.07 -10.33
N GLU A 105 5.75 -12.85 -9.81
CA GLU A 105 6.54 -12.38 -8.66
C GLU A 105 6.08 -13.02 -7.35
N THR A 106 6.97 -13.06 -6.36
CA THR A 106 6.61 -13.46 -4.99
C THR A 106 5.41 -12.66 -4.50
N ALA A 107 4.35 -13.35 -4.12
CA ALA A 107 3.15 -12.74 -3.58
C ALA A 107 3.30 -12.43 -2.08
N VAL A 108 2.50 -11.48 -1.62
CA VAL A 108 2.15 -11.31 -0.21
C VAL A 108 0.64 -11.30 -0.08
N TYR A 109 0.15 -11.79 1.05
CA TYR A 109 -1.25 -11.87 1.39
C TYR A 109 -1.52 -10.93 2.56
N GLN A 110 -2.48 -10.02 2.42
CA GLN A 110 -2.83 -9.07 3.46
C GLN A 110 -4.34 -9.11 3.72
N GLN A 111 -4.77 -8.87 4.95
CA GLN A 111 -6.19 -8.70 5.27
C GLN A 111 -6.79 -7.65 4.33
N PHE A 112 -7.94 -7.96 3.74
CA PHE A 112 -8.68 -7.00 2.93
C PHE A 112 -9.42 -6.04 3.86
N ASP A 113 -9.26 -4.75 3.60
CA ASP A 113 -10.01 -3.68 4.25
C ASP A 113 -10.51 -2.73 3.17
N GLU A 114 -11.82 -2.49 3.14
CA GLU A 114 -12.44 -1.76 2.05
C GLU A 114 -12.17 -0.26 2.19
N LEU A 115 -11.77 0.38 1.09
CA LEU A 115 -11.59 1.83 1.06
C LEU A 115 -12.93 2.54 1.24
N PRO A 116 -13.00 3.66 2.00
CA PRO A 116 -14.22 4.42 2.16
C PRO A 116 -14.79 4.87 0.81
N VAL A 117 -16.05 4.54 0.55
CA VAL A 117 -16.77 4.93 -0.66
C VAL A 117 -17.46 6.29 -0.46
N ARG A 118 -17.29 7.21 -1.41
CA ARG A 118 -17.98 8.51 -1.42
C ARG A 118 -18.39 8.93 -2.82
N LYS A 119 -19.48 9.70 -2.88
CA LYS A 119 -19.91 10.37 -4.12
C LYS A 119 -18.89 11.41 -4.55
N THR A 120 -18.40 11.28 -5.78
CA THR A 120 -17.44 12.18 -6.41
C THR A 120 -18.05 12.81 -7.65
N ASN A 121 -17.96 14.13 -7.76
CA ASN A 121 -18.41 14.85 -8.95
C ASN A 121 -17.34 14.74 -10.04
N MET A 122 -17.68 14.08 -11.14
CA MET A 122 -16.86 13.98 -12.34
C MET A 122 -17.47 14.82 -13.47
N VAL A 123 -16.73 14.99 -14.56
CA VAL A 123 -17.15 15.74 -15.76
C VAL A 123 -18.47 15.19 -16.34
N ASN A 124 -18.67 13.88 -16.23
CA ASN A 124 -19.79 13.11 -16.75
C ASN A 124 -20.86 12.79 -15.71
N GLY A 125 -20.81 13.41 -14.53
CA GLY A 125 -21.81 13.26 -13.47
C GLY A 125 -21.20 12.79 -12.15
N THR A 126 -22.07 12.60 -11.16
CA THR A 126 -21.67 12.12 -9.83
C THR A 126 -21.64 10.59 -9.83
N ILE A 127 -20.51 10.01 -9.43
CA ILE A 127 -20.33 8.56 -9.31
C ILE A 127 -19.81 8.22 -7.91
N ASP A 128 -20.06 6.99 -7.45
CA ASP A 128 -19.42 6.47 -6.24
C ASP A 128 -17.98 6.07 -6.56
N THR A 129 -17.03 6.54 -5.74
CA THR A 129 -15.62 6.16 -5.86
C THR A 129 -15.02 5.81 -4.51
N HIS A 130 -13.94 5.02 -4.54
CA HIS A 130 -13.19 4.61 -3.38
C HIS A 130 -12.07 5.61 -3.10
N TYR A 131 -11.97 6.08 -1.86
CA TYR A 131 -11.06 7.15 -1.47
C TYR A 131 -9.82 6.58 -0.78
N MET A 132 -8.63 6.95 -1.27
CA MET A 132 -7.35 6.63 -0.66
C MET A 132 -6.63 7.92 -0.26
N ILE A 133 -6.18 8.00 0.99
CA ILE A 133 -5.35 9.11 1.50
C ILE A 133 -3.91 8.67 1.59
N GLY A 134 -3.01 9.42 0.95
CA GLY A 134 -1.57 9.25 1.05
C GLY A 134 -0.94 10.37 1.89
N CYS A 135 0.15 10.05 2.59
CA CYS A 135 0.99 11.02 3.28
C CYS A 135 2.39 11.02 2.64
N PHE A 136 2.87 12.21 2.28
CA PHE A 136 4.23 12.40 1.79
C PHE A 136 5.16 12.72 2.95
N CYS A 137 6.23 11.94 3.07
CA CYS A 137 7.27 12.16 4.07
C CYS A 137 8.52 12.75 3.42
N LEU A 138 8.98 13.91 3.90
CA LEU A 138 10.24 14.53 3.51
C LEU A 138 11.23 14.39 4.67
N ASN A 139 12.40 13.79 4.42
CA ASN A 139 13.42 13.52 5.45
C ASN A 139 12.86 12.85 6.71
N GLY A 140 11.98 11.86 6.52
CA GLY A 140 11.34 11.11 7.62
C GLY A 140 10.21 11.86 8.34
N ARG A 141 9.80 13.05 7.88
CA ARG A 141 8.74 13.84 8.50
C ARG A 141 7.50 13.94 7.60
N PRO A 142 6.29 13.68 8.13
CA PRO A 142 5.03 13.96 7.42
C PRO A 142 5.01 15.42 6.97
N SER A 143 4.78 15.66 5.67
CA SER A 143 4.95 16.98 5.06
C SER A 143 3.78 17.42 4.18
N ALA A 144 3.07 16.48 3.56
CA ALA A 144 1.89 16.78 2.77
C ALA A 144 0.92 15.59 2.75
N LEU A 145 -0.34 15.86 2.47
CA LEU A 145 -1.36 14.85 2.20
C LEU A 145 -1.75 14.89 0.73
N GLY A 146 -2.20 13.75 0.21
CA GLY A 146 -2.83 13.65 -1.09
C GLY A 146 -4.01 12.71 -1.02
N ALA A 147 -5.05 12.98 -1.82
CA ALA A 147 -6.21 12.10 -1.91
C ALA A 147 -6.38 11.60 -3.35
N ARG A 148 -6.75 10.32 -3.47
CA ARG A 148 -7.09 9.66 -4.71
C ARG A 148 -8.53 9.16 -4.63
N ALA A 149 -9.25 9.25 -5.74
CA ALA A 149 -10.57 8.66 -5.93
C ALA A 149 -10.55 7.73 -7.14
N GLY A 150 -11.03 6.51 -7.00
CA GLY A 150 -11.01 5.56 -8.09
C GLY A 150 -11.83 4.30 -7.85
N SER A 151 -11.38 3.22 -8.48
CA SER A 151 -11.94 1.89 -8.27
C SER A 151 -11.55 1.32 -6.90
N MET A 152 -12.10 0.16 -6.54
CA MET A 152 -11.78 -0.54 -5.29
C MET A 152 -10.28 -0.75 -5.10
N ILE A 153 -9.56 -0.98 -6.21
CA ILE A 153 -8.11 -1.00 -6.24
C ILE A 153 -7.63 0.34 -6.82
N THR A 154 -6.89 1.10 -6.02
CA THR A 154 -6.32 2.37 -6.49
C THR A 154 -5.20 2.08 -7.48
N ASN A 155 -5.30 2.66 -8.67
CA ASN A 155 -4.35 2.48 -9.77
C ASN A 155 -4.00 3.82 -10.44
N ASN A 156 -3.25 3.76 -11.55
CA ASN A 156 -2.82 4.94 -12.30
C ASN A 156 -3.98 5.71 -12.96
N GLN A 157 -5.14 5.07 -13.19
CA GLN A 157 -6.34 5.69 -13.73
C GLN A 157 -7.17 6.44 -12.67
N SER A 158 -6.82 6.30 -11.39
CA SER A 158 -7.53 7.02 -10.32
C SER A 158 -7.31 8.54 -10.44
N TYR A 159 -8.29 9.31 -9.97
CA TYR A 159 -8.28 10.77 -9.99
C TYR A 159 -7.54 11.33 -8.77
N TYR A 160 -6.85 12.46 -8.94
CA TYR A 160 -6.39 13.26 -7.80
C TYR A 160 -7.52 14.15 -7.31
N LEU A 161 -7.74 14.15 -6.00
CA LEU A 161 -8.71 15.03 -5.37
C LEU A 161 -8.01 16.22 -4.71
N ALA A 162 -8.58 17.41 -4.91
CA ALA A 162 -8.19 18.57 -4.13
C ALA A 162 -8.59 18.35 -2.67
N ILE A 163 -7.64 18.59 -1.76
CA ILE A 163 -7.86 18.57 -0.33
C ILE A 163 -7.57 19.95 0.25
N GLY A 164 -8.38 20.37 1.22
CA GLY A 164 -8.21 21.62 1.92
C GLY A 164 -8.80 21.49 3.32
N THR A 165 -8.25 22.26 4.25
CA THR A 165 -8.82 22.39 5.59
C THR A 165 -9.71 23.63 5.63
N GLN A 166 -10.76 23.58 6.46
CA GLN A 166 -11.47 24.81 6.79
C GLN A 166 -10.53 25.71 7.59
N LYS A 167 -10.54 27.01 7.29
CA LYS A 167 -9.83 27.98 8.10
C LYS A 167 -10.59 28.13 9.40
N GLU A 168 -9.97 27.84 10.53
CA GLU A 168 -10.57 28.16 11.83
C GLU A 168 -10.73 29.68 11.92
N ASN A 169 -11.98 30.14 12.06
CA ASN A 169 -12.25 31.52 12.40
C ASN A 169 -11.92 31.68 13.89
N ASN A 170 -10.70 32.10 14.20
CA ASN A 170 -10.37 32.55 15.55
C ASN A 170 -11.27 33.76 15.88
N SER A 171 -12.26 33.52 16.75
CA SER A 171 -13.10 34.55 17.35
C SER A 171 -12.39 35.11 18.58
#